data_AF-A0A1X0DNV9-F1
#
_entry.id   AF-A0A1X0DNV9-F1
#
_cell.length_a   1.000
_cell.length_b   1.000
_cell.length_c   1.000
_cell.angle_alpha   90.00
_cell.angle_beta   90.00
_cell.angle_gamma   90.00
#
_symmetry.space_group_name_H-M   'P 1'
#
loop_
_entity.id
_entity.type
_entity.pdbx_description
1 polymer ?
#
loop_
_entity_poly.entity_id
_entity_poly.type
_entity_poly.pdbx_seq_one_letter_code
_entity_poly.pdbx_strand_id
1 'polypeptide(L)'
;MTAAHPIPVDLVLGVCTSDPDRWFDAPDAEAKTICRSCPKRWLCAREAVETPGAEGLWAGVVVPEGGRGRAFALKQLRNLAEFGGYPARTGTRRRVIRTEADD
;
A
#
# COMPACT_ATOMS: atom_id res chain seq x y z
N MET A 1 -14.76 23.10 -24.83
CA MET A 1 -13.39 22.87 -24.35
C MET A 1 -13.48 22.44 -22.90
N THR A 2 -13.53 21.13 -22.64
CA THR A 2 -13.58 20.58 -21.28
C THR A 2 -12.22 20.81 -20.64
N ALA A 3 -12.16 21.60 -19.57
CA ALA A 3 -10.94 21.75 -18.78
C ALA A 3 -10.57 20.38 -18.20
N ALA A 4 -9.33 19.94 -18.44
CA ALA A 4 -8.76 18.80 -17.73
C ALA A 4 -8.75 19.15 -16.24
N HIS A 5 -9.66 18.55 -15.47
CA HIS A 5 -9.65 18.71 -14.02
C HIS A 5 -8.39 18.00 -13.50
N PRO A 6 -7.45 18.70 -12.84
CA PRO A 6 -6.26 18.04 -12.31
C PRO A 6 -6.72 16.97 -11.33
N ILE A 7 -6.29 15.73 -11.54
CA ILE A 7 -6.55 14.65 -10.58
C ILE A 7 -5.84 15.03 -9.28
N PRO A 8 -6.55 15.13 -8.15
CA PRO A 8 -5.94 15.37 -6.85
C PRO A 8 -4.79 14.38 -6.60
N VAL A 9 -3.62 14.90 -6.24
CA VAL A 9 -2.38 14.12 -6.12
C VAL A 9 -2.48 13.03 -5.04
N ASP A 10 -3.35 13.19 -4.05
CA ASP A 10 -3.66 12.20 -3.01
C ASP A 10 -4.44 10.98 -3.57
N LEU A 11 -5.19 11.15 -4.67
CA LEU A 11 -5.77 10.04 -5.42
C LEU A 11 -4.71 9.23 -6.15
N VAL A 12 -3.57 9.85 -6.49
CA VAL A 12 -2.47 9.23 -7.23
C VAL A 12 -1.44 8.60 -6.28
N LEU A 13 -1.03 9.33 -5.24
CA LEU A 13 0.09 8.98 -4.36
C LEU A 13 -0.38 8.31 -3.06
N GLY A 14 -1.49 8.77 -2.49
CA GLY A 14 -2.04 8.34 -1.20
C GLY A 14 -1.86 9.38 -0.11
N VAL A 15 -2.77 9.39 0.86
CA VAL A 15 -2.75 10.36 1.98
C VAL A 15 -1.47 10.22 2.82
N CYS A 16 -0.84 9.04 2.80
CA CYS A 16 0.39 8.79 3.55
C CYS A 16 1.63 9.53 3.04
N THR A 17 1.62 10.03 1.80
CA THR A 17 2.81 10.72 1.24
C THR A 17 2.99 12.13 1.75
N SER A 18 1.97 12.72 2.40
CA SER A 18 2.06 14.07 2.96
C SER A 18 2.86 14.13 4.26
N ASP A 19 3.00 13.02 4.97
CA ASP A 19 3.69 12.93 6.27
C ASP A 19 4.17 11.49 6.49
N PRO A 20 5.30 11.06 5.91
CA PRO A 20 5.74 9.66 5.90
C PRO A 20 6.05 9.11 7.30
N ASP A 21 6.58 9.93 8.21
CA ASP A 21 7.04 9.51 9.53
C ASP A 21 5.87 9.01 10.41
N ARG A 22 4.68 9.56 10.19
CA ARG A 22 3.45 9.17 10.91
C ARG A 22 3.00 7.72 10.67
N TRP A 23 3.45 7.06 9.61
CA TRP A 23 2.91 5.76 9.16
C TRP A 23 3.81 4.55 9.44
N PHE A 24 5.05 4.78 9.87
CA PHE A 24 6.08 3.73 9.95
C PHE A 24 6.38 3.26 11.38
N ASP A 25 6.58 4.17 12.34
CA ASP A 25 7.13 3.78 13.66
C ASP A 25 6.11 3.24 14.67
N ALA A 26 4.88 3.76 14.70
CA ALA A 26 3.78 3.25 15.52
C ALA A 26 2.45 3.93 15.15
N PRO A 27 1.74 3.46 14.12
CA PRO A 27 0.53 4.13 13.66
C PRO A 27 -0.58 4.03 14.71
N ASP A 28 -0.98 5.18 15.23
CA ASP A 28 -2.07 5.31 16.21
C ASP A 28 -3.46 5.03 15.59
N ALA A 29 -4.50 5.10 16.42
CA ALA A 29 -5.88 4.89 15.97
C ALA A 29 -6.34 5.96 14.97
N GLU A 30 -5.81 7.17 15.07
CA GLU A 30 -6.14 8.29 14.19
C GLU A 30 -5.54 8.07 12.79
N ALA A 31 -4.27 7.70 12.71
CA ALA A 31 -3.58 7.28 11.50
C ALA A 31 -4.35 6.14 10.83
N LYS A 32 -4.75 5.10 11.56
CA LYS A 32 -5.60 4.03 11.00
C LYS A 32 -6.90 4.55 10.39
N THR A 33 -7.52 5.55 11.02
CA THR A 33 -8.76 6.16 10.52
C THR A 33 -8.52 6.93 9.23
N ILE A 34 -7.47 7.76 9.19
CA ILE A 34 -7.07 8.52 8.00
C ILE A 34 -6.65 7.59 6.85
N CYS A 35 -5.90 6.54 7.14
CA CYS A 35 -5.50 5.56 6.13
C CYS A 35 -6.72 4.83 5.52
N ARG A 36 -7.76 4.59 6.32
CA ARG A 36 -9.00 3.95 5.85
C ARG A 36 -9.88 4.85 4.99
N SER A 37 -9.79 6.17 5.13
CA SER A 37 -10.49 7.12 4.25
C SER A 37 -9.77 7.35 2.92
N CYS A 38 -8.53 6.86 2.77
CA CYS A 38 -7.75 7.06 1.56
C CYS A 38 -8.43 6.41 0.33
N PRO A 39 -8.63 7.15 -0.78
CA PRO A 39 -9.36 6.63 -1.95
C PRO A 39 -8.66 5.45 -2.62
N LYS A 40 -7.33 5.39 -2.56
CA LYS A 40 -6.54 4.27 -3.09
C LYS A 40 -6.44 3.06 -2.14
N ARG A 41 -7.22 3.01 -1.05
CA ARG A 41 -7.09 1.97 -0.01
C ARG A 41 -7.04 0.54 -0.56
N TRP A 42 -7.90 0.21 -1.52
CA TRP A 42 -7.96 -1.14 -2.11
C TRP A 42 -6.74 -1.45 -2.97
N LEU A 43 -6.29 -0.47 -3.77
CA LEU A 43 -5.06 -0.55 -4.54
C LEU A 43 -3.83 -0.67 -3.63
N CYS A 44 -3.77 0.13 -2.57
CA CYS A 44 -2.72 0.08 -1.55
C CYS A 44 -2.64 -1.31 -0.89
N ALA A 45 -3.79 -1.94 -0.62
CA ALA A 45 -3.81 -3.31 -0.09
C ALA A 45 -3.22 -4.33 -1.07
N ARG A 46 -3.51 -4.19 -2.38
CA ARG A 46 -2.89 -5.01 -3.42
C ARG A 46 -1.38 -4.81 -3.47
N GLU A 47 -0.93 -3.56 -3.50
CA GLU A 47 0.48 -3.18 -3.55
C GLU A 47 1.25 -3.73 -2.35
N ALA A 48 0.67 -3.69 -1.14
CA ALA A 48 1.27 -4.26 0.06
C ALA A 48 1.55 -5.75 -0.08
N VAL A 49 0.59 -6.51 -0.63
CA VAL A 49 0.71 -7.95 -0.82
C VAL A 49 1.71 -8.30 -1.92
N GLU A 50 1.84 -7.45 -2.94
CA GLU A 50 2.76 -7.63 -4.06
C GLU A 50 4.19 -7.13 -3.76
N THR A 51 4.38 -6.32 -2.71
CA THR A 51 5.67 -5.74 -2.34
C THR A 51 6.43 -6.65 -1.37
N PRO A 52 7.61 -7.18 -1.75
CA PRO A 52 8.49 -7.86 -0.81
C PRO A 52 8.93 -6.91 0.31
N GLY A 53 8.86 -7.35 1.56
CA GLY A 53 9.24 -6.50 2.71
C GLY A 53 8.26 -5.37 3.03
N ALA A 54 6.99 -5.43 2.58
CA ALA A 54 5.98 -4.45 2.99
C ALA A 54 5.85 -4.43 4.53
N GLU A 55 6.02 -3.25 5.14
CA GLU A 55 6.02 -3.01 6.59
C GLU A 55 5.33 -1.69 6.92
N GLY A 56 4.90 -1.51 8.17
CA GLY A 56 4.19 -0.31 8.62
C GLY A 56 2.69 -0.35 8.29
N LEU A 57 2.03 0.82 8.22
CA LEU A 57 0.60 0.90 7.95
C LEU A 57 0.26 0.84 6.45
N TRP A 58 -0.50 -0.17 6.05
CA TRP A 58 -1.04 -0.34 4.69
C TRP A 58 -2.55 -0.49 4.72
N ALA A 59 -3.29 0.32 3.96
CA ALA A 59 -4.76 0.22 3.84
C ALA A 59 -5.55 0.12 5.17
N GLY A 60 -4.98 0.64 6.26
CA GLY A 60 -5.53 0.58 7.63
C GLY A 60 -5.15 -0.66 8.44
N VAL A 61 -4.18 -1.45 7.99
CA VAL A 61 -3.63 -2.67 8.61
C VAL A 61 -2.13 -2.48 8.87
N VAL A 62 -1.67 -2.79 10.08
CA VAL A 62 -0.24 -2.72 10.41
C VAL A 62 0.41 -4.03 10.00
N VAL A 63 1.47 -3.94 9.19
CA VAL A 63 2.28 -5.09 8.77
C VAL A 63 3.57 -5.09 9.58
N PRO A 64 3.77 -6.06 10.51
CA PRO A 64 5.02 -6.19 11.22
C PRO A 64 6.12 -6.75 10.32
N GLU A 65 7.38 -6.46 10.67
CA GLU A 65 8.58 -6.97 9.98
C GLU A 65 8.53 -8.49 9.77
N GLY A 66 8.08 -9.26 10.77
CA GLY A 66 8.06 -10.71 10.70
C GLY A 66 7.03 -11.42 11.58
N GLY A 67 7.14 -12.75 11.63
CA GLY A 67 6.36 -13.63 12.50
C GLY A 67 4.93 -13.92 12.03
N ARG A 68 4.16 -14.60 12.90
CA ARG A 68 2.77 -15.02 12.60
C ARG A 68 1.82 -13.84 12.35
N GLY A 69 2.06 -12.72 13.04
CA GLY A 69 1.29 -11.48 12.84
C GLY A 69 1.39 -10.96 11.41
N ARG A 70 2.56 -11.10 10.77
CA ARG A 70 2.77 -10.69 9.37
C ARG A 70 1.90 -11.48 8.40
N ALA A 71 1.86 -12.80 8.54
CA ALA A 71 1.04 -13.65 7.66
C ALA A 71 -0.46 -13.31 7.78
N PHE A 72 -0.94 -13.03 9.00
CA PHE A 72 -2.31 -12.60 9.23
C PHE A 72 -2.60 -11.22 8.60
N ALA A 73 -1.70 -10.25 8.77
CA ALA A 73 -1.83 -8.92 8.16
C ALA A 73 -1.88 -8.99 6.63
N LEU A 74 -0.98 -9.76 6.00
CA LEU A 74 -0.96 -9.93 4.55
C LEU A 74 -2.21 -10.64 4.02
N LYS A 75 -2.75 -11.61 4.76
CA LYS A 75 -4.03 -12.25 4.43
C LYS A 75 -5.19 -11.25 4.50
N GLN A 76 -5.23 -10.42 5.54
CA GLN A 76 -6.25 -9.37 5.68
C GLN A 76 -6.18 -8.38 4.52
N LEU A 77 -4.98 -7.95 4.13
CA LEU A 77 -4.75 -7.06 2.99
C LEU A 77 -5.20 -7.68 1.67
N ARG A 78 -4.93 -8.97 1.44
CA ARG A 78 -5.42 -9.69 0.27
C ARG A 78 -6.95 -9.65 0.17
N ASN A 79 -7.64 -9.97 1.27
CA ASN A 79 -9.10 -9.94 1.30
C ASN A 79 -9.65 -8.52 1.05
N LEU A 80 -9.00 -7.48 1.60
CA LEU A 80 -9.38 -6.09 1.33
C LEU A 80 -9.21 -5.73 -0.14
N ALA A 81 -8.09 -6.11 -0.74
CA ALA A 81 -7.81 -5.85 -2.15
C ALA A 81 -8.84 -6.53 -3.05
N GLU A 82 -9.15 -7.80 -2.79
CA GLU A 82 -10.17 -8.58 -3.51
C GLU A 82 -11.56 -7.95 -3.37
N PHE A 83 -11.95 -7.54 -2.17
CA PHE A 83 -13.22 -6.84 -1.93
C PHE A 83 -13.36 -5.55 -2.75
N GLY A 84 -12.26 -4.82 -2.93
CA GLY A 84 -12.22 -3.61 -3.74
C GLY A 84 -12.08 -3.83 -5.25
N GLY A 85 -12.04 -5.08 -5.73
CA GLY A 85 -11.83 -5.39 -7.15
C GLY A 85 -10.37 -5.32 -7.62
N TYR A 86 -9.41 -5.35 -6.70
CA TYR A 86 -7.96 -5.32 -6.96
C TYR A 86 -7.30 -6.65 -6.54
N PRO A 87 -7.60 -7.78 -7.18
CA PRO A 87 -7.02 -9.07 -6.78
C PRO A 87 -5.48 -9.02 -6.85
N ALA A 88 -4.82 -9.38 -5.76
CA ALA A 88 -3.36 -9.41 -5.68
C ALA A 88 -2.80 -10.61 -6.44
N ARG A 89 -1.84 -10.37 -7.34
CA ARG A 89 -1.24 -11.42 -8.16
C ARG A 89 -0.51 -12.42 -7.28
N THR A 90 -0.97 -13.67 -7.32
CA THR A 90 -0.32 -14.78 -6.65
C THR A 90 0.91 -15.17 -7.48
N GLY A 91 2.08 -14.64 -7.15
CA GLY A 91 3.36 -15.20 -7.57
C GLY A 91 3.94 -14.75 -8.93
N THR A 92 4.07 -13.45 -9.17
CA THR A 92 5.01 -12.98 -10.21
C THR A 92 6.31 -12.53 -9.58
N ARG A 93 7.36 -13.34 -9.74
CA ARG A 93 8.75 -12.90 -9.59
C ARG A 93 8.90 -11.64 -10.45
N ARG A 94 9.12 -10.48 -9.82
CA ARG A 94 9.51 -9.26 -10.52
C ARG A 94 10.78 -9.62 -11.29
N ARG A 95 10.74 -9.59 -12.62
CA ARG A 95 11.96 -9.68 -13.44
C ARG A 95 12.75 -8.43 -13.06
N VAL A 96 13.78 -8.59 -12.23
CA VAL A 96 14.69 -7.51 -11.87
C VAL A 96 15.33 -7.08 -13.18
N ILE A 97 14.94 -5.92 -13.69
CA ILE A 97 15.72 -5.27 -14.74
C ILE A 97 16.97 -4.78 -14.01
N ARG A 98 18.07 -5.53 -14.12
CA ARG A 98 19.39 -5.02 -13.76
C ARG A 98 19.65 -3.89 -14.74
N THR A 99 19.53 -2.63 -14.30
CA THR A 99 20.21 -1.55 -14.99
C THR A 99 21.69 -1.72 -14.63
N GLU A 100 22.41 -2.42 -15.49
CA GLU A 100 23.86 -2.30 -15.61
C GLU A 100 24.12 -0.88 -16.12
N ALA A 101 24.47 0.01 -15.19
CA ALA A 101 25.15 1.25 -15.53
C ALA A 101 26.64 0.90 -15.63
N ASP A 102 27.07 0.51 -16.82
CA ASP A 102 28.45 0.61 -17.28
C ASP A 102 28.57 1.93 -18.06
N ASP A 103 29.15 2.95 -17.42
CA ASP A 103 30.41 3.65 -17.79
C ASP A 103 30.62 4.88 -16.87
#